data_AF-A0A3B8JSJ6-F1
#
_entry.id   AF-A0A3B8JSJ6-F1
#
_cell.length_a   1.000
_cell.length_b   1.000
_cell.length_c   1.000
_cell.angle_alpha   90.00
_cell.angle_beta   90.00
_cell.angle_gamma   90.00
#
_symmetry.space_group_name_H-M   'P 1'
#
loop_
_entity.id
_entity.type
_entity.pdbx_description
1 polymer ?
#
loop_
_entity_poly.entity_id
_entity_poly.type
_entity_poly.pdbx_seq_one_letter_code
_entity_poly.pdbx_strand_id
1 'polypeptide(L)'
;MALDLFLLWVLVSLATPALSETSTETSKHPQSLSLDYKPPTGGNPPSPRRDGGRRPGLPAVDKPLTALVPEYDDALTISEHPTFWIYVPYSSEMQHTAEVILWDEDEDIVYETTLQLTGTPGIVSFHLPETAPQLAIDNTYRCDFSFIGGDGIGSATVWSHVMRVALEDDLKIQIEKAATPRERIFIYAINGVWHEALTELAELRRNDPTNEELFADWEVLLSAPGVSLDDIVSEPIV
;
A
#
# COMPACT_ATOMS: atom_id res chain seq x y z
N MET A 1 -14.39 -27.49 -99.67
CA MET A 1 -14.56 -26.12 -99.15
C MET A 1 -15.78 -26.15 -98.24
N ALA A 2 -15.60 -25.88 -96.94
CA ALA A 2 -16.63 -25.77 -95.89
C ALA A 2 -17.37 -27.08 -95.52
N LEU A 3 -17.74 -27.40 -94.27
CA LEU A 3 -17.57 -26.75 -92.96
C LEU A 3 -17.89 -27.79 -91.83
N ASP A 4 -17.23 -27.59 -90.69
CA ASP A 4 -17.45 -27.98 -89.28
C ASP A 4 -18.74 -28.72 -88.87
N LEU A 5 -18.72 -29.84 -88.13
CA LEU A 5 -18.12 -30.17 -86.80
C LEU A 5 -18.76 -29.41 -85.61
N PHE A 6 -19.86 -29.96 -85.10
CA PHE A 6 -20.40 -29.66 -83.77
C PHE A 6 -19.66 -30.49 -82.71
N LEU A 7 -19.03 -29.83 -81.73
CA LEU A 7 -18.61 -30.47 -80.48
C LEU A 7 -19.15 -29.65 -79.30
N LEU A 8 -20.04 -30.28 -78.52
CA LEU A 8 -20.48 -29.80 -77.21
C LEU A 8 -19.28 -29.73 -76.26
N TRP A 9 -19.10 -28.60 -75.58
CA TRP A 9 -18.25 -28.52 -74.39
C TRP A 9 -19.12 -28.50 -73.13
N VAL A 10 -18.82 -29.45 -72.24
CA VAL A 10 -19.37 -29.60 -70.89
C VAL A 10 -18.74 -28.54 -69.98
N LEU A 11 -19.57 -27.78 -69.27
CA LEU A 11 -19.14 -26.89 -68.19
C LEU A 11 -18.73 -27.72 -66.96
N VAL A 12 -17.44 -27.72 -66.64
CA VAL A 12 -16.93 -28.19 -65.34
C VAL A 12 -16.86 -27.00 -64.40
N SER A 13 -17.72 -26.97 -63.39
CA SER A 13 -17.68 -25.99 -62.31
C SER A 13 -16.63 -26.42 -61.28
N LEU A 14 -15.56 -25.64 -61.10
CA LEU A 14 -14.65 -25.81 -59.97
C LEU A 14 -15.30 -25.24 -58.71
N ALA A 15 -15.62 -26.09 -57.75
CA ALA A 15 -15.96 -25.67 -56.39
C ALA A 15 -14.66 -25.34 -55.63
N THR A 16 -14.55 -24.11 -55.15
CA THR A 16 -13.49 -23.65 -54.24
C THR A 16 -13.68 -24.28 -52.86
N PRO A 17 -12.63 -24.82 -52.21
CA PRO A 17 -12.73 -25.22 -50.82
C PRO A 17 -12.79 -23.96 -49.94
N ALA A 18 -13.88 -23.82 -49.17
CA ALA A 18 -13.98 -22.84 -48.11
C ALA A 18 -13.01 -23.22 -46.99
N LEU A 19 -12.16 -22.27 -46.58
CA LEU A 19 -11.28 -22.41 -45.43
C LEU A 19 -12.16 -22.55 -44.17
N SER A 20 -12.00 -23.67 -43.45
CA SER A 20 -12.53 -23.83 -42.11
C SER A 20 -11.78 -22.89 -41.17
N GLU A 21 -12.44 -21.85 -40.67
CA GLU A 21 -11.94 -21.08 -39.54
C GLU A 21 -12.17 -21.91 -38.27
N THR A 22 -11.07 -22.46 -37.76
CA THR A 22 -10.99 -23.06 -36.42
C THR A 22 -11.28 -21.97 -35.39
N SER A 23 -12.45 -22.07 -34.76
CA SER A 23 -12.80 -21.29 -33.57
C SER A 23 -11.78 -21.58 -32.46
N THR A 24 -10.96 -20.59 -32.14
CA THR A 24 -10.06 -20.60 -30.99
C THR A 24 -10.88 -20.65 -29.70
N GLU A 25 -10.63 -21.69 -28.91
CA GLU A 25 -11.12 -21.81 -27.53
C GLU A 25 -10.68 -20.59 -26.72
N THR A 26 -11.66 -20.00 -26.02
CA THR A 26 -11.46 -18.95 -25.03
C THR A 26 -10.58 -19.47 -23.89
N SER A 27 -9.31 -19.08 -23.91
CA SER A 27 -8.39 -19.24 -22.78
C SER A 27 -8.94 -18.45 -21.58
N LYS A 28 -9.40 -19.17 -20.56
CA LYS A 28 -9.66 -18.62 -19.23
C LYS A 28 -8.31 -18.27 -18.60
N HIS A 29 -7.83 -17.06 -18.87
CA HIS A 29 -6.78 -16.46 -18.07
C HIS A 29 -7.32 -16.29 -16.64
N PRO A 30 -6.60 -16.73 -15.58
CA PRO A 30 -6.97 -16.38 -14.22
C PRO A 30 -7.09 -14.85 -14.15
N GLN A 31 -8.13 -14.35 -13.48
CA GLN A 31 -8.32 -12.92 -13.29
C GLN A 31 -6.99 -12.35 -12.78
N SER A 32 -6.38 -11.48 -13.57
CA SER A 32 -5.23 -10.70 -13.16
C SER A 32 -5.71 -9.87 -11.96
N LEU A 33 -5.41 -10.37 -10.76
CA LEU A 33 -5.64 -9.62 -9.54
C LEU A 33 -4.65 -8.46 -9.63
N SER A 34 -5.17 -7.24 -9.72
CA SER A 34 -4.36 -6.02 -9.71
C SER A 34 -4.51 -5.39 -8.34
N LEU A 35 -3.39 -4.97 -7.76
CA LEU A 35 -3.39 -4.20 -6.53
C LEU A 35 -3.88 -2.80 -6.87
N ASP A 36 -5.17 -2.56 -6.66
CA ASP A 36 -5.84 -1.28 -6.90
C ASP A 36 -6.29 -0.71 -5.56
N TYR A 37 -5.47 0.16 -4.97
CA TYR A 37 -5.83 0.84 -3.73
C TYR A 37 -6.92 1.87 -4.01
N LYS A 38 -8.04 1.75 -3.30
CA LYS A 38 -9.16 2.68 -3.39
C LYS A 38 -9.28 3.44 -2.08
N PRO A 39 -8.85 4.72 -2.03
CA PRO A 39 -9.03 5.51 -0.83
C PRO A 39 -10.53 5.68 -0.51
N PRO A 40 -10.89 5.80 0.77
CA PRO A 40 -12.25 6.14 1.17
C PRO A 40 -12.68 7.49 0.58
N THR A 41 -13.97 7.69 0.35
CA THR A 41 -14.47 8.98 -0.15
C THR A 41 -14.82 9.93 0.98
N GLY A 42 -14.25 11.13 1.00
CA GLY A 42 -14.73 12.26 1.81
C GLY A 42 -13.93 12.59 3.06
N GLY A 43 -12.64 12.30 3.08
CA GLY A 43 -11.80 12.43 4.27
C GLY A 43 -11.16 13.80 4.50
N ASN A 44 -10.37 13.84 5.56
CA ASN A 44 -9.74 15.04 6.09
C ASN A 44 -8.70 15.64 5.13
N PRO A 45 -8.42 16.95 5.21
CA PRO A 45 -7.35 17.58 4.45
C PRO A 45 -6.00 16.89 4.74
N PRO A 46 -5.04 16.98 3.80
CA PRO A 46 -3.76 16.30 3.92
C PRO A 46 -3.07 16.64 5.25
N SER A 47 -2.68 15.59 5.98
CA SER A 47 -1.87 15.74 7.19
C SER A 47 -0.40 16.04 6.79
N PRO A 48 0.36 16.78 7.61
CA PRO A 48 1.82 16.90 7.56
C PRO A 48 2.56 15.56 7.78
N ARG A 49 2.27 14.58 6.92
CA ARG A 49 2.89 13.25 6.91
C ARG A 49 4.35 13.29 6.43
N ARG A 50 4.85 14.42 5.94
CA ARG A 50 6.25 14.65 5.55
C ARG A 50 6.80 15.87 6.27
N ASP A 51 7.91 15.71 6.98
CA ASP A 51 8.57 16.83 7.64
C ASP A 51 9.60 17.49 6.71
N GLY A 52 9.14 18.41 5.88
CA GLY A 52 9.98 19.13 4.92
C GLY A 52 10.76 20.28 5.58
N GLY A 53 12.09 20.27 5.44
CA GLY A 53 12.94 21.44 5.73
C GLY A 53 14.24 21.12 6.47
N ARG A 54 15.16 22.09 6.51
CA ARG A 54 16.34 22.01 7.38
C ARG A 54 15.91 22.26 8.82
N ARG A 55 16.20 21.32 9.71
CA ARG A 55 15.97 21.45 11.15
C ARG A 55 17.32 21.77 11.82
N PRO A 56 17.50 22.94 12.45
CA PRO A 56 18.67 23.18 13.27
C PRO A 56 18.81 22.04 14.30
N GLY A 57 20.00 21.45 14.43
CA GLY A 57 20.23 20.32 15.35
C GLY A 57 20.02 18.93 14.74
N LEU A 58 19.48 18.80 13.52
CA LEU A 58 19.45 17.53 12.78
C LEU A 58 20.28 17.61 11.48
N PRO A 59 20.88 16.49 11.04
CA PRO A 59 21.55 16.42 9.74
C PRO A 59 20.60 16.76 8.58
N ALA A 60 21.15 17.30 7.51
CA ALA A 60 20.42 17.37 6.24
C ALA A 60 20.21 15.95 5.70
N VAL A 61 19.01 15.71 5.17
CA VAL A 61 18.60 14.42 4.60
C VAL A 61 18.01 14.65 3.20
N ASP A 62 18.20 13.69 2.31
CA ASP A 62 17.69 13.77 0.93
C ASP A 62 16.18 13.51 0.87
N LYS A 63 15.70 12.55 1.68
CA LYS A 63 14.30 12.20 1.85
C LYS A 63 13.87 12.58 3.28
N PRO A 64 12.75 13.30 3.46
CA PRO A 64 12.31 13.73 4.79
C PRO A 64 11.72 12.57 5.60
N LEU A 65 11.65 12.75 6.92
CA LEU A 65 10.82 11.91 7.79
C LEU A 65 9.41 11.84 7.21
N THR A 66 8.89 10.63 7.04
CA THR A 66 7.62 10.40 6.31
C THR A 66 6.77 9.32 6.98
N ALA A 67 5.53 9.62 7.35
CA ALA A 67 4.54 8.62 7.73
C ALA A 67 3.97 7.94 6.47
N LEU A 68 3.95 6.60 6.43
CA LEU A 68 3.46 5.82 5.29
C LEU A 68 1.94 5.68 5.37
N VAL A 69 1.25 6.77 5.12
CA VAL A 69 -0.22 6.86 4.99
C VAL A 69 -0.59 7.51 3.67
N PRO A 70 -1.83 7.38 3.17
CA PRO A 70 -2.31 8.13 2.02
C PRO A 70 -2.17 9.65 2.23
N GLU A 71 -2.15 10.40 1.12
CA GLU A 71 -2.00 11.86 1.12
C GLU A 71 -3.26 12.55 1.58
N TYR A 72 -4.38 12.02 1.15
CA TYR A 72 -5.72 12.48 1.46
C TYR A 72 -6.44 11.38 2.22
N ASP A 73 -7.42 11.79 3.02
CA ASP A 73 -8.28 10.90 3.80
C ASP A 73 -7.59 10.21 5.00
N ASP A 74 -8.40 9.74 5.93
CA ASP A 74 -7.92 8.98 7.08
C ASP A 74 -7.48 7.59 6.63
N ALA A 75 -6.32 7.14 7.12
CA ALA A 75 -5.87 5.78 6.86
C ALA A 75 -6.76 4.79 7.62
N LEU A 76 -7.55 3.98 6.90
CA LEU A 76 -8.47 3.06 7.56
C LEU A 76 -7.74 1.86 8.16
N THR A 77 -8.27 1.38 9.29
CA THR A 77 -7.91 0.11 9.89
C THR A 77 -9.16 -0.64 10.37
N ILE A 78 -9.13 -1.97 10.36
CA ILE A 78 -10.12 -2.83 11.04
C ILE A 78 -9.59 -3.36 12.39
N SER A 79 -8.29 -3.17 12.67
CA SER A 79 -7.63 -3.58 13.91
C SER A 79 -8.00 -2.67 15.09
N GLU A 80 -8.13 -3.28 16.27
CA GLU A 80 -8.25 -2.55 17.54
C GLU A 80 -6.91 -1.90 17.94
N HIS A 81 -5.82 -2.47 17.43
CA HIS A 81 -4.43 -2.10 17.70
C HIS A 81 -3.64 -2.13 16.39
N PRO A 82 -3.68 -1.05 15.59
CA PRO A 82 -3.03 -1.02 14.28
C PRO A 82 -1.50 -0.93 14.38
N THR A 83 -0.85 -1.19 13.25
CA THR A 83 0.59 -0.93 13.07
C THR A 83 0.78 0.32 12.20
N PHE A 84 1.63 1.22 12.67
CA PHE A 84 2.04 2.43 12.00
C PHE A 84 3.41 2.25 11.35
N TRP A 85 3.60 2.80 10.16
CA TRP A 85 4.84 2.67 9.40
C TRP A 85 5.41 4.05 9.08
N ILE A 86 6.70 4.23 9.33
CA ILE A 86 7.37 5.53 9.22
C ILE A 86 8.73 5.33 8.54
N TYR A 87 9.02 6.10 7.50
CA TYR A 87 10.36 6.24 6.97
C TYR A 87 11.16 7.22 7.83
N VAL A 88 12.21 6.72 8.49
CA VAL A 88 13.12 7.50 9.33
C VAL A 88 14.43 7.71 8.56
N PRO A 89 14.79 8.96 8.22
CA PRO A 89 15.98 9.25 7.41
C PRO A 89 17.27 9.40 8.24
N TYR A 90 17.18 9.30 9.57
CA TYR A 90 18.28 9.52 10.50
C TYR A 90 18.88 8.20 10.97
N SER A 91 20.19 8.18 11.19
CA SER A 91 20.89 6.98 11.66
C SER A 91 20.51 6.64 13.10
N SER A 92 20.25 5.36 13.37
CA SER A 92 20.00 4.86 14.74
C SER A 92 21.20 5.02 15.67
N GLU A 93 22.41 5.20 15.13
CA GLU A 93 23.65 5.41 15.90
C GLU A 93 23.79 6.86 16.43
N MET A 94 22.99 7.79 15.90
CA MET A 94 22.90 9.14 16.44
C MET A 94 22.27 9.09 17.84
N GLN A 95 22.73 9.92 18.77
CA GLN A 95 21.98 10.09 20.02
C GLN A 95 20.62 10.74 19.70
N HIS A 96 19.52 10.08 20.06
CA HIS A 96 18.18 10.55 19.75
C HIS A 96 17.14 10.03 20.75
N THR A 97 15.93 10.56 20.65
CA THR A 97 14.69 9.99 21.20
C THR A 97 13.70 9.89 20.05
N ALA A 98 13.16 8.71 19.82
CA ALA A 98 12.03 8.50 18.91
C ALA A 98 10.77 8.34 19.76
N GLU A 99 9.78 9.20 19.55
CA GLU A 99 8.57 9.28 20.36
C GLU A 99 7.35 9.06 19.49
N VAL A 100 6.37 8.32 20.02
CA VAL A 100 5.06 8.13 19.42
C VAL A 100 3.99 8.58 20.41
N ILE A 101 3.08 9.44 19.94
CA ILE A 101 1.92 9.89 20.71
C ILE A 101 0.67 9.65 19.88
N LEU A 102 -0.32 9.02 20.48
CA LEU A 102 -1.64 8.82 19.90
C LEU A 102 -2.64 9.71 20.65
N TRP A 103 -3.38 10.50 19.88
CA TRP A 103 -4.40 11.43 20.35
C TRP A 103 -5.77 10.97 19.85
N ASP A 104 -6.81 11.16 20.66
CA ASP A 104 -8.20 11.02 20.19
C ASP A 104 -8.74 12.31 19.56
N GLU A 105 -10.03 12.30 19.19
CA GLU A 105 -10.72 13.42 18.55
C GLU A 105 -10.89 14.65 19.46
N ASP A 106 -10.82 14.45 20.79
CA ASP A 106 -10.91 15.51 21.80
C ASP A 106 -9.53 16.13 22.11
N GLU A 107 -8.48 15.73 21.38
CA GLU A 107 -7.07 16.08 21.59
C GLU A 107 -6.49 15.58 22.92
N ASP A 108 -7.08 14.52 23.50
CA ASP A 108 -6.54 13.85 24.68
C ASP A 108 -5.52 12.77 24.28
N ILE A 109 -4.42 12.67 25.03
CA ILE A 109 -3.41 11.62 24.82
C ILE A 109 -3.98 10.28 25.29
N VAL A 110 -4.17 9.36 24.34
CA VAL A 110 -4.65 8.00 24.64
C VAL A 110 -3.50 6.99 24.79
N TYR A 111 -2.35 7.27 24.17
CA TYR A 111 -1.14 6.45 24.30
C TYR A 111 0.12 7.26 23.99
N GLU A 112 1.19 7.01 24.72
CA GLU A 112 2.49 7.66 24.52
C GLU A 112 3.62 6.68 24.84
N THR A 113 4.66 6.65 24.00
CA THR A 113 5.84 5.82 24.22
C THR A 113 7.07 6.31 23.47
N THR A 114 8.23 5.77 23.83
CA THR A 114 9.48 5.94 23.08
C THR A 114 9.90 4.64 22.39
N LEU A 115 10.40 4.73 21.17
CA LEU A 115 10.91 3.60 20.40
C LEU A 115 12.44 3.56 20.41
N GLN A 116 12.99 2.35 20.47
CA GLN A 116 14.39 2.12 20.16
C GLN A 116 14.51 1.87 18.66
N LEU A 117 15.13 2.81 17.94
CA LEU A 117 15.38 2.63 16.51
C LEU A 117 16.62 1.77 16.29
N THR A 118 16.53 0.84 15.35
CA THR A 118 17.65 -0.01 14.92
C THR A 118 17.65 -0.10 13.39
N GLY A 119 18.82 -0.03 12.78
CA GLY A 119 18.96 -0.23 11.33
C GLY A 119 18.56 0.97 10.47
N THR A 120 18.14 2.09 11.06
CA THR A 120 17.81 3.30 10.29
C THR A 120 19.09 4.01 9.80
N PRO A 121 19.07 4.71 8.64
CA PRO A 121 17.90 5.14 7.86
C PRO A 121 17.10 4.01 7.20
N GLY A 122 15.78 4.05 7.31
CA GLY A 122 14.88 3.00 6.82
C GLY A 122 13.43 3.15 7.25
N ILE A 123 12.57 2.26 6.75
CA ILE A 123 11.15 2.17 7.09
C ILE A 123 11.01 1.31 8.34
N VAL A 124 10.50 1.90 9.41
CA VAL A 124 10.26 1.26 10.72
C VAL A 124 8.77 1.07 10.95
N SER A 125 8.43 0.10 11.80
CA SER A 125 7.05 -0.16 12.24
C SER A 125 6.90 0.09 13.73
N PHE A 126 5.75 0.63 14.14
CA PHE A 126 5.28 0.67 15.52
C PHE A 126 3.90 0.02 15.61
N HIS A 127 3.81 -1.09 16.35
CA HIS A 127 2.54 -1.73 16.66
C HIS A 127 1.98 -1.18 17.97
N LEU A 128 0.74 -0.70 17.96
CA LEU A 128 0.05 -0.28 19.18
C LEU A 128 -0.08 -1.52 20.10
N PRO A 129 0.46 -1.51 21.33
CA PRO A 129 0.44 -2.72 22.15
C PRO A 129 -0.97 -3.00 22.68
N GLU A 130 -1.27 -4.28 22.89
CA GLU A 130 -2.52 -4.76 23.50
C GLU A 130 -2.83 -4.16 24.88
N THR A 131 -1.81 -3.62 25.56
CA THR A 131 -1.95 -2.92 26.85
C THR A 131 -2.47 -1.49 26.70
N ALA A 132 -2.41 -0.91 25.51
CA ALA A 132 -2.99 0.39 25.19
C ALA A 132 -4.52 0.26 25.03
N PRO A 133 -5.27 1.36 25.22
CA PRO A 133 -6.68 1.40 24.87
C PRO A 133 -6.91 0.97 23.41
N GLN A 134 -7.95 0.17 23.20
CA GLN A 134 -8.41 -0.20 21.87
C GLN A 134 -8.96 1.02 21.15
N LEU A 135 -8.68 1.14 19.86
CA LEU A 135 -9.32 2.17 19.04
C LEU A 135 -10.82 1.86 18.92
N ALA A 136 -11.67 2.86 19.09
CA ALA A 136 -13.11 2.70 18.93
C ALA A 136 -13.49 2.69 17.45
N ILE A 137 -14.49 1.88 17.08
CA ILE A 137 -15.06 1.89 15.73
C ILE A 137 -15.69 3.25 15.45
N ASP A 138 -15.50 3.74 14.22
CA ASP A 138 -15.97 5.02 13.67
C ASP A 138 -15.37 6.26 14.36
N ASN A 139 -14.26 6.09 15.07
CA ASN A 139 -13.49 7.19 15.65
C ASN A 139 -12.14 7.36 14.91
N THR A 140 -11.76 8.62 14.71
CA THR A 140 -10.46 9.02 14.15
C THR A 140 -9.47 9.34 15.27
N TYR A 141 -8.23 8.89 15.12
CA TYR A 141 -7.13 9.17 16.02
C TYR A 141 -5.99 9.80 15.24
N ARG A 142 -5.23 10.69 15.89
CA ARG A 142 -4.01 11.26 15.34
C ARG A 142 -2.79 10.55 15.94
N CYS A 143 -1.94 10.01 15.08
CA CYS A 143 -0.66 9.42 15.48
C CYS A 143 0.47 10.37 15.09
N ASP A 144 1.21 10.84 16.09
CA ASP A 144 2.41 11.64 15.94
C ASP A 144 3.64 10.76 16.10
N PHE A 145 4.61 10.94 15.21
CA PHE A 145 5.95 10.38 15.35
C PHE A 145 6.97 11.51 15.34
N SER A 146 7.81 11.57 16.36
CA SER A 146 8.88 12.56 16.50
C SER A 146 10.25 11.89 16.58
N PHE A 147 11.20 12.35 15.78
CA PHE A 147 12.63 12.08 15.96
C PHE A 147 13.28 13.33 16.56
N ILE A 148 13.79 13.20 17.78
CA ILE A 148 14.38 14.30 18.55
C ILE A 148 15.87 14.02 18.71
N GLY A 149 16.73 14.93 18.25
CA GLY A 149 18.17 14.83 18.42
C GLY A 149 18.57 14.84 19.89
N GLY A 150 19.67 14.17 20.24
CA GLY A 150 20.10 13.97 21.63
C GLY A 150 20.44 15.25 22.40
N ASP A 151 20.69 16.35 21.71
CA ASP A 151 20.87 17.68 22.31
C ASP A 151 19.54 18.40 22.59
N GLY A 152 18.42 17.86 22.12
CA GLY A 152 17.08 18.42 22.23
C GLY A 152 16.85 19.68 21.38
N ILE A 153 17.81 20.08 20.53
CA ILE A 153 17.75 21.31 19.75
C ILE A 153 16.96 21.09 18.47
N GLY A 154 17.15 19.94 17.82
CA GLY A 154 16.49 19.58 16.57
C GLY A 154 15.46 18.47 16.75
N SER A 155 14.26 18.69 16.20
CA SER A 155 13.24 17.65 16.07
C SER A 155 12.67 17.63 14.66
N ALA A 156 12.28 16.46 14.21
CA ALA A 156 11.45 16.26 13.04
C ALA A 156 10.21 15.48 13.45
N THR A 157 9.03 15.97 13.06
CA THR A 157 7.75 15.37 13.47
C THR A 157 6.85 15.21 12.27
N VAL A 158 6.25 14.04 12.15
CA VAL A 158 5.17 13.75 11.20
C VAL A 158 3.94 13.31 11.95
N TRP A 159 2.78 13.51 11.35
CA TRP A 159 1.53 12.99 11.89
C TRP A 159 0.60 12.48 10.80
N SER A 160 -0.24 11.55 11.21
CA SER A 160 -1.23 10.89 10.36
C SER A 160 -2.52 10.63 11.12
N HIS A 161 -3.65 10.66 10.43
CA HIS A 161 -4.91 10.18 10.98
C HIS A 161 -5.14 8.70 10.65
N VAL A 162 -5.66 7.98 11.64
CA VAL A 162 -6.14 6.60 11.52
C VAL A 162 -7.59 6.54 11.97
N MET A 163 -8.46 5.92 11.19
CA MET A 163 -9.85 5.67 11.59
C MET A 163 -10.09 4.18 11.66
N ARG A 164 -10.58 3.69 12.80
CA ARG A 164 -10.99 2.28 12.90
C ARG A 164 -12.40 2.13 12.35
N VAL A 165 -12.58 1.26 11.37
CA VAL A 165 -13.89 0.92 10.79
C VAL A 165 -14.34 -0.46 11.24
N ALA A 166 -15.65 -0.69 11.22
CA ALA A 166 -16.20 -2.01 11.48
C ALA A 166 -15.76 -3.02 10.40
N LEU A 167 -15.43 -4.24 10.82
CA LEU A 167 -15.23 -5.33 9.88
C LEU A 167 -16.58 -5.85 9.39
N GLU A 168 -17.01 -5.39 8.22
CA GLU A 168 -18.24 -5.83 7.56
C GLU A 168 -18.19 -7.32 7.19
N ASP A 169 -19.35 -7.99 7.27
CA ASP A 169 -19.46 -9.44 7.03
C ASP A 169 -18.97 -9.84 5.63
N ASP A 170 -19.28 -9.04 4.60
CA ASP A 170 -18.85 -9.30 3.23
C ASP A 170 -17.33 -9.20 3.06
N LEU A 171 -16.69 -8.25 3.75
CA LEU A 171 -15.23 -8.11 3.75
C LEU A 171 -14.58 -9.27 4.52
N LYS A 172 -15.14 -9.63 5.67
CA LYS A 172 -14.69 -10.78 6.45
C LYS A 172 -14.71 -12.08 5.63
N ILE A 173 -15.81 -12.34 4.91
CA ILE A 173 -15.94 -13.51 4.04
C ILE A 173 -14.88 -13.50 2.93
N GLN A 174 -14.56 -12.34 2.35
CA GLN A 174 -13.51 -12.24 1.33
C GLN A 174 -12.13 -12.56 1.92
N ILE A 175 -11.80 -11.98 3.08
CA ILE A 175 -10.53 -12.22 3.78
C ILE A 175 -10.38 -13.71 4.15
N GLU A 176 -11.42 -14.34 4.69
CA GLU A 176 -11.42 -15.76 5.07
C GLU A 176 -11.27 -16.71 3.87
N LYS A 177 -11.68 -16.26 2.67
CA LYS A 177 -11.58 -17.04 1.43
C LYS A 177 -10.25 -16.85 0.69
N ALA A 178 -9.44 -15.86 1.07
CA ALA A 178 -8.15 -15.61 0.44
C ALA A 178 -7.24 -16.85 0.59
N ALA A 179 -6.76 -17.37 -0.52
CA ALA A 179 -5.89 -18.55 -0.53
C ALA A 179 -4.44 -18.20 -0.18
N THR A 180 -4.04 -16.94 -0.35
CA THR A 180 -2.69 -16.47 -0.08
C THR A 180 -2.67 -15.13 0.68
N PRO A 181 -1.57 -14.82 1.41
CA PRO A 181 -1.36 -13.49 1.99
C PRO A 181 -1.47 -12.36 0.97
N ARG A 182 -0.92 -12.57 -0.24
CA ARG A 182 -0.97 -11.59 -1.33
C ARG A 182 -2.41 -11.29 -1.79
N GLU A 183 -3.25 -12.31 -1.93
CA GLU A 183 -4.68 -12.12 -2.24
C GLU A 183 -5.38 -11.30 -1.15
N ARG A 184 -5.05 -11.56 0.12
CA ARG A 184 -5.60 -10.82 1.26
C ARG A 184 -5.17 -9.35 1.26
N ILE A 185 -3.91 -9.05 0.95
CA ILE A 185 -3.41 -7.67 0.75
C ILE A 185 -4.26 -6.95 -0.30
N PHE A 186 -4.58 -7.61 -1.42
CA PHE A 186 -5.30 -6.98 -2.52
C PHE A 186 -6.77 -6.75 -2.15
N ILE A 187 -7.37 -7.66 -1.35
CA ILE A 187 -8.69 -7.47 -0.74
C ILE A 187 -8.70 -6.26 0.20
N TYR A 188 -7.69 -6.09 1.06
CA TYR A 188 -7.61 -4.91 1.92
C TYR A 188 -7.48 -3.63 1.10
N ALA A 189 -6.59 -3.60 0.11
CA ALA A 189 -6.33 -2.42 -0.72
C ALA A 189 -7.57 -1.96 -1.50
N ILE A 190 -8.31 -2.89 -2.12
CA ILE A 190 -9.51 -2.53 -2.90
C ILE A 190 -10.69 -2.08 -2.02
N ASN A 191 -10.68 -2.47 -0.74
CA ASN A 191 -11.64 -2.02 0.27
C ASN A 191 -11.15 -0.81 1.07
N GLY A 192 -10.00 -0.21 0.71
CA GLY A 192 -9.48 1.00 1.36
C GLY A 192 -8.86 0.79 2.74
N VAL A 193 -8.72 -0.47 3.19
CA VAL A 193 -8.21 -0.86 4.51
C VAL A 193 -6.69 -0.78 4.51
N TRP A 194 -6.18 0.46 4.62
CA TRP A 194 -4.78 0.81 4.37
C TRP A 194 -3.80 0.14 5.31
N HIS A 195 -4.06 0.19 6.62
CA HIS A 195 -3.09 -0.30 7.62
C HIS A 195 -2.83 -1.79 7.48
N GLU A 196 -3.85 -2.59 7.18
CA GLU A 196 -3.74 -4.03 6.99
C GLU A 196 -3.04 -4.37 5.67
N ALA A 197 -3.40 -3.69 4.57
CA ALA A 197 -2.73 -3.87 3.28
C ALA A 197 -1.23 -3.56 3.37
N LEU A 198 -0.88 -2.40 3.94
CA LEU A 198 0.49 -1.94 4.07
C LEU A 198 1.29 -2.84 5.02
N THR A 199 0.74 -3.15 6.20
CA THR A 199 1.43 -3.95 7.21
C THR A 199 1.71 -5.35 6.70
N GLU A 200 0.71 -6.03 6.12
CA GLU A 200 0.92 -7.39 5.66
C GLU A 200 1.94 -7.45 4.51
N LEU A 201 1.89 -6.49 3.58
CA LEU A 201 2.87 -6.42 2.49
C LEU A 201 4.28 -6.08 2.98
N ALA A 202 4.40 -5.13 3.91
CA ALA A 202 5.68 -4.75 4.50
C ALA A 202 6.33 -5.92 5.25
N GLU A 203 5.57 -6.70 6.02
CA GLU A 203 6.08 -7.88 6.72
C GLU A 203 6.51 -9.00 5.75
N LEU A 204 5.75 -9.25 4.68
CA LEU A 204 6.18 -10.20 3.65
C LEU A 204 7.49 -9.76 2.99
N ARG A 205 7.62 -8.47 2.66
CA ARG A 205 8.87 -7.91 2.11
C ARG A 205 10.04 -7.95 3.10
N ARG A 206 9.80 -7.68 4.38
CA ARG A 206 10.83 -7.78 5.43
C ARG A 206 11.37 -9.21 5.53
N ASN A 207 10.49 -10.21 5.40
CA ASN A 207 10.85 -11.63 5.51
C ASN A 207 11.46 -12.22 4.23
N ASP A 208 11.11 -11.68 3.05
CA ASP A 208 11.66 -12.11 1.75
C ASP A 208 12.03 -10.88 0.87
N PRO A 209 13.13 -10.17 1.21
CA PRO A 209 13.48 -8.90 0.57
C PRO A 209 13.96 -9.05 -0.88
N THR A 210 14.24 -10.27 -1.33
CA THR A 210 14.67 -10.57 -2.71
C THR A 210 13.50 -10.93 -3.64
N ASN A 211 12.28 -10.97 -3.11
CA ASN A 211 11.11 -11.32 -3.87
C ASN A 211 10.67 -10.17 -4.79
N GLU A 212 10.91 -10.32 -6.09
CA GLU A 212 10.56 -9.29 -7.08
C GLU A 212 9.05 -9.05 -7.19
N GLU A 213 8.22 -10.05 -6.89
CA GLU A 213 6.76 -9.93 -6.94
C GLU A 213 6.22 -9.07 -5.79
N LEU A 214 6.70 -9.32 -4.56
CA LEU A 214 6.42 -8.46 -3.42
C LEU A 214 7.01 -7.06 -3.61
N PHE A 215 8.15 -6.96 -4.31
CA PHE A 215 8.71 -5.66 -4.63
C PHE A 215 7.79 -4.84 -5.52
N ALA A 216 7.29 -5.45 -6.60
CA ALA A 216 6.37 -4.82 -7.53
C ALA A 216 5.05 -4.42 -6.85
N ASP A 217 4.48 -5.28 -5.99
CA ASP A 217 3.27 -4.94 -5.25
C ASP A 217 3.46 -3.72 -4.35
N TRP A 218 4.60 -3.61 -3.68
CA TRP A 218 4.91 -2.48 -2.81
C TRP A 218 5.10 -1.19 -3.58
N GLU A 219 5.78 -1.25 -4.73
CA GLU A 219 5.87 -0.11 -5.63
C GLU A 219 4.46 0.33 -6.05
N VAL A 220 3.61 -0.60 -6.50
CA VAL A 220 2.23 -0.29 -6.89
C VAL A 220 1.42 0.34 -5.75
N LEU A 221 1.53 -0.20 -4.53
CA LEU A 221 0.79 0.32 -3.37
C LEU A 221 1.24 1.73 -2.98
N LEU A 222 2.55 1.96 -2.88
CA LEU A 222 3.12 3.25 -2.48
C LEU A 222 2.98 4.32 -3.58
N SER A 223 2.94 3.91 -4.84
CA SER A 223 2.73 4.78 -6.00
C SER A 223 1.25 5.00 -6.35
N ALA A 224 0.32 4.39 -5.60
CA ALA A 224 -1.10 4.48 -5.91
C ALA A 224 -1.58 5.95 -5.93
N PRO A 225 -2.57 6.29 -6.78
CA PRO A 225 -3.17 7.62 -6.79
C PRO A 225 -3.67 8.01 -5.39
N GLY A 226 -3.27 9.19 -4.91
CA GLY A 226 -3.60 9.64 -3.56
C GLY A 226 -2.67 9.09 -2.47
N VAL A 227 -1.64 8.30 -2.79
CA VAL A 227 -0.59 7.85 -1.85
C VAL A 227 0.71 8.58 -2.11
N SER A 228 1.27 8.53 -3.32
CA SER A 228 2.47 9.33 -3.71
C SER A 228 3.66 9.20 -2.75
N LEU A 229 4.07 7.96 -2.47
CA LEU A 229 5.25 7.57 -1.66
C LEU A 229 6.34 6.91 -2.52
N ASP A 230 6.35 7.20 -3.83
CA ASP A 230 7.25 6.61 -4.84
C ASP A 230 8.74 6.77 -4.49
N ASP A 231 9.10 7.87 -3.85
CA ASP A 231 10.47 8.22 -3.51
C ASP A 231 11.06 7.37 -2.39
N ILE A 232 10.25 6.63 -1.62
CA ILE A 232 10.72 5.75 -0.54
C ILE A 232 10.58 4.25 -0.83
N VAL A 233 10.10 3.86 -2.03
CA VAL A 233 9.91 2.44 -2.45
C VAL A 233 11.19 1.60 -2.32
N SER A 234 12.35 2.21 -2.58
CA SER A 234 13.66 1.56 -2.53
C SER A 234 14.31 1.54 -1.15
N GLU A 235 13.72 2.21 -0.15
CA GLU A 235 14.29 2.28 1.19
C GLU A 235 14.15 0.92 1.90
N PRO A 236 15.12 0.55 2.76
CA PRO A 236 15.05 -0.73 3.47
C PRO A 236 13.90 -0.72 4.48
N ILE A 237 13.20 -1.85 4.59
CA ILE A 237 12.30 -2.11 5.72
C ILE A 237 13.16 -2.76 6.82
N VAL A 238 13.24 -2.13 7.97
CA VAL A 238 14.12 -2.53 9.08
C VAL A 238 13.36 -3.02 10.30
#